data_AF-A0A926JQ56-F1
#
_entry.id   AF-A0A926JQ56-F1
#
_cell.length_a   1.000
_cell.length_b   1.000
_cell.length_c   1.000
_cell.angle_alpha   90.00
_cell.angle_beta   90.00
_cell.angle_gamma   90.00
#
_symmetry.space_group_name_H-M   'P 1'
#
loop_
_entity.id
_entity.type
_entity.pdbx_description
1 polymer ?
#
loop_
_entity_poly.entity_id
_entity_poly.type
_entity_poly.pdbx_seq_one_letter_code
_entity_poly.pdbx_strand_id
1 'polypeptide(L)'
;MMNAEINQLTKSLLEKVTVQIEGFDRRVEYKNLSLSQGMASHHDFSFFWRFSEAPVEDFRQQAEVIQKYHASRVLVKLKDEKGGEIRFIGVITQMHPSDATGYIIQGKSLTVMLDDIPQSQTFIDKSLPDIIHDATRDIPQELIRSEGISPKYPDNLAYIVQYNETDFTFIRRMARRYGEWFYYDGEQLQFGKLQSYSTELVDKVNLHHFVPGSSILSHKVSLKGYDYENAETLTEQKQTPEQNSRSLFARNALNKSSQNVHNRQNRNYQYVAHVGNNRELQEMQKLLQKASEANTVIYSGVSDAPLQIGGTVTIIKNGIQSEFVIIKATHNSQAVGEYRCHFDAIPADMAVPHYTDPFHTIRTAETQPAVVTDNNDPKGLGRVKVKFHWDYESTWIRMVQPYGGSSKGFYFIPETGEEVLVAFEGGNAEKPYVTGTMYNGNQVSGYATAENDLKVIHTRSGHIIKLNDAKGAENITITDKNKNTIFIDTVGNNIDITANETMTLNAKNMKINVEEDLAIQVGNNKSEIVGNDHMFSANNNDIQVNEEIKVISATYKQQAQEMTTDTSGEIKTNAGGLITIASAEGVDYGE
;
A
#
# COMPACT_ATOMS: atom_id res chain seq x y z
N MET A 1 72.05 25.29 22.68
CA MET A 1 70.75 25.91 22.32
C MET A 1 70.23 25.43 20.96
N MET A 2 71.08 25.09 19.99
CA MET A 2 70.68 24.63 18.64
C MET A 2 70.05 23.21 18.57
N ASN A 3 70.26 22.36 19.58
CA ASN A 3 69.64 21.01 19.66
C ASN A 3 68.27 20.99 20.37
N ALA A 4 67.86 22.08 21.01
CA ALA A 4 66.52 22.20 21.59
C ALA A 4 65.50 22.67 20.53
N GLU A 5 65.92 23.50 19.58
CA GLU A 5 65.08 23.96 18.46
C GLU A 5 64.87 22.88 17.39
N ILE A 6 65.83 21.98 17.16
CA ILE A 6 65.64 20.83 16.24
C ILE A 6 64.66 19.80 16.82
N ASN A 7 64.65 19.62 18.15
CA ASN A 7 63.65 18.80 18.84
C ASN A 7 62.28 19.48 19.00
N GLN A 8 62.17 20.77 18.70
CA GLN A 8 60.90 21.49 18.60
C GLN A 8 60.36 21.50 17.15
N LEU A 9 61.26 21.44 16.15
CA LEU A 9 60.93 21.30 14.72
C LEU A 9 60.57 19.86 14.29
N THR A 10 60.95 18.84 15.06
CA THR A 10 60.43 17.46 14.89
C THR A 10 59.15 17.19 15.70
N LYS A 11 58.64 18.20 16.42
CA LYS A 11 57.48 18.14 17.30
C LYS A 11 56.32 19.01 16.82
N SER A 12 56.00 18.95 15.53
CA SER A 12 54.65 19.30 15.04
C SER A 12 54.26 18.58 13.75
N LEU A 13 54.66 17.31 13.58
CA LEU A 13 53.79 16.41 12.82
C LEU A 13 52.53 16.23 13.68
N LEU A 14 51.61 17.20 13.57
CA LEU A 14 50.27 17.11 14.14
C LEU A 14 49.73 15.75 13.68
N GLU A 15 49.47 14.86 14.64
CA GLU A 15 48.79 13.61 14.39
C GLU A 15 47.37 13.95 13.91
N LYS A 16 47.24 14.16 12.60
CA LYS A 16 45.98 14.56 11.95
C LYS A 16 44.91 13.49 12.11
N VAL A 17 45.31 12.23 12.34
CA VAL A 17 44.37 11.13 12.47
C VAL A 17 44.73 10.22 13.65
N THR A 18 43.77 10.04 14.55
CA THR A 18 43.86 9.12 15.70
C THR A 18 42.78 8.05 15.59
N VAL A 19 43.13 6.79 15.84
CA VAL A 19 42.20 5.67 15.91
C VAL A 19 42.14 5.16 17.35
N GLN A 20 40.96 4.79 17.83
CA GLN A 20 40.74 4.16 19.12
C GLN A 20 39.81 2.96 18.94
N ILE A 21 40.12 1.85 19.61
CA ILE A 21 39.29 0.64 19.62
C ILE A 21 38.76 0.46 21.04
N GLU A 22 37.46 0.24 21.16
CA GLU A 22 36.80 -0.01 22.45
C GLU A 22 37.45 -1.20 23.19
N GLY A 23 37.74 -1.03 24.48
CA GLY A 23 38.42 -2.04 25.30
C GLY A 23 39.92 -2.23 25.01
N PHE A 24 40.55 -1.34 24.22
CA PHE A 24 41.99 -1.33 24.01
C PHE A 24 42.64 -0.08 24.62
N ASP A 25 43.35 -0.26 25.74
CA ASP A 25 43.88 0.84 26.55
C ASP A 25 45.18 1.45 26.02
N ARG A 26 45.83 0.78 25.05
CA ARG A 26 47.07 1.27 24.42
C ARG A 26 46.74 2.13 23.20
N ARG A 27 47.70 2.97 22.79
CA ARG A 27 47.58 3.71 21.52
C ARG A 27 47.43 2.74 20.36
N VAL A 28 46.40 2.91 19.53
CA VAL A 28 46.22 2.11 18.32
C VAL A 28 47.24 2.56 17.29
N GLU A 29 48.20 1.70 17.00
CA GLU A 29 49.11 1.86 15.88
C GLU A 29 48.44 1.30 14.62
N TYR A 30 48.16 2.15 13.65
CA TYR A 30 47.50 1.75 12.41
C TYR A 30 48.34 2.05 11.16
N LYS A 31 48.05 1.38 10.04
CA LYS A 31 48.56 1.70 8.69
C LYS A 31 47.44 1.62 7.66
N ASN A 32 47.57 2.35 6.56
CA ASN A 32 46.63 2.34 5.44
C ASN A 32 45.17 2.56 5.88
N LEU A 33 44.91 3.55 6.73
CA LEU A 33 43.53 3.87 7.09
C LEU A 33 42.81 4.39 5.86
N SER A 34 41.65 3.81 5.57
CA SER A 34 40.69 4.31 4.60
C SER A 34 39.33 4.37 5.26
N LEU A 35 38.68 5.52 5.25
CA LEU A 35 37.30 5.74 5.69
C LEU A 35 36.53 6.34 4.51
N SER A 36 35.55 5.60 3.99
CA SER A 36 34.72 5.99 2.86
C SER A 36 33.29 6.25 3.33
N GLN A 37 32.81 7.47 3.08
CA GLN A 37 31.52 7.96 3.52
C GLN A 37 30.73 8.45 2.32
N GLY A 38 29.45 8.10 2.28
CA GLY A 38 28.49 8.50 1.25
C GLY A 38 27.12 8.77 1.85
N MET A 39 26.33 9.63 1.21
CA MET A 39 24.95 9.84 1.62
C MET A 39 24.13 8.62 1.21
N ALA A 40 23.08 8.32 1.98
CA ALA A 40 22.19 7.18 1.73
C ALA A 40 22.91 5.82 1.63
N SER A 41 24.07 5.68 2.28
CA SER A 41 24.88 4.46 2.31
C SER A 41 25.45 4.23 3.70
N HIS A 42 25.70 2.96 4.04
CA HIS A 42 26.66 2.65 5.10
C HIS A 42 28.03 3.22 4.73
N HIS A 43 28.79 3.60 5.75
CA HIS A 43 30.18 4.02 5.58
C HIS A 43 31.06 2.82 5.86
N ASP A 44 32.17 2.74 5.17
CA ASP A 44 33.13 1.65 5.29
C ASP A 44 34.44 2.20 5.82
N PHE A 45 35.06 1.52 6.78
CA PHE A 45 36.42 1.83 7.20
C PHE A 45 37.28 0.59 7.18
N SER A 46 38.57 0.78 6.93
CA SER A 46 39.57 -0.27 7.03
C SER A 46 40.92 0.29 7.42
N PHE A 47 41.70 -0.50 8.15
CA PHE A 47 43.10 -0.21 8.46
C PHE A 47 43.81 -1.49 8.91
N PHE A 48 45.12 -1.51 8.75
CA PHE A 48 45.95 -2.50 9.44
C PHE A 48 46.19 -2.01 10.88
N TRP A 49 45.81 -2.81 11.87
CA TRP A 49 46.07 -2.59 13.28
C TRP A 49 47.28 -3.38 13.74
N ARG A 50 48.36 -2.70 14.13
CA ARG A 50 49.48 -3.33 14.81
C ARG A 50 49.10 -3.61 16.27
N PHE A 51 48.82 -4.88 16.57
CA PHE A 51 48.39 -5.31 17.91
C PHE A 51 49.56 -5.52 18.87
N SER A 52 50.71 -5.96 18.35
CA SER A 52 51.87 -6.36 19.15
C SER A 52 53.18 -6.01 18.46
N GLU A 53 54.27 -6.08 19.22
CA GLU A 53 55.63 -5.83 18.70
C GLU A 53 56.21 -7.03 17.94
N ALA A 54 55.76 -8.25 18.27
CA ALA A 54 56.15 -9.52 17.66
C ALA A 54 54.95 -10.22 17.01
N PRO A 55 55.13 -11.02 15.94
CA PRO A 55 54.01 -11.74 15.30
C PRO A 55 53.28 -12.67 16.28
N VAL A 56 51.95 -12.66 16.24
CA VAL A 56 51.12 -13.61 16.98
C VAL A 56 50.89 -14.81 16.05
N GLU A 57 51.72 -15.84 16.15
CA GLU A 57 51.65 -17.03 15.26
C GLU A 57 50.68 -18.11 15.76
N ASP A 58 50.32 -18.11 17.06
CA ASP A 58 49.41 -19.09 17.64
C ASP A 58 47.94 -18.75 17.33
N PHE A 59 47.27 -19.64 16.59
CA PHE A 59 45.85 -19.53 16.25
C PHE A 59 44.93 -19.36 17.47
N ARG A 60 45.28 -19.92 18.64
CA ARG A 60 44.45 -19.74 19.86
C ARG A 60 44.51 -18.31 20.36
N GLN A 61 45.71 -17.74 20.43
CA GLN A 61 45.89 -16.34 20.81
C GLN A 61 45.24 -15.41 19.79
N GLN A 62 45.35 -15.74 18.49
CA GLN A 62 44.67 -14.98 17.45
C GLN A 62 43.15 -14.98 17.64
N ALA A 63 42.57 -16.15 17.96
CA ALA A 63 41.15 -16.31 18.23
C ALA A 63 40.69 -15.54 19.47
N GLU A 64 41.49 -15.48 20.55
CA GLU A 64 41.20 -14.69 21.75
C GLU A 64 41.12 -13.19 21.45
N VAL A 65 42.04 -12.67 20.61
CA VAL A 65 42.00 -11.26 20.20
C VAL A 65 40.75 -10.98 19.36
N ILE A 66 40.40 -11.86 18.42
CA ILE A 66 39.17 -11.73 17.63
C ILE A 66 37.96 -11.79 18.56
N GLN A 67 37.90 -12.75 19.48
CA GLN A 67 36.80 -12.87 20.44
C GLN A 67 36.62 -11.60 21.28
N LYS A 68 37.73 -10.95 21.66
CA LYS A 68 37.70 -9.75 22.50
C LYS A 68 37.28 -8.49 21.73
N TYR A 69 37.71 -8.33 20.48
CA TYR A 69 37.59 -7.06 19.74
C TYR A 69 36.63 -7.11 18.54
N HIS A 70 36.18 -8.28 18.12
CA HIS A 70 35.15 -8.38 17.09
C HIS A 70 33.88 -7.67 17.55
N ALA A 71 33.20 -6.95 16.64
CA ALA A 71 32.05 -6.09 16.93
C ALA A 71 32.30 -4.96 17.95
N SER A 72 33.55 -4.67 18.30
CA SER A 72 33.89 -3.49 19.12
C SER A 72 33.77 -2.19 18.33
N ARG A 73 33.48 -1.10 19.03
CA ARG A 73 33.44 0.24 18.43
C ARG A 73 34.83 0.75 18.08
N VAL A 74 34.91 1.49 16.97
CA VAL A 74 36.13 2.18 16.51
C VAL A 74 35.83 3.65 16.39
N LEU A 75 36.60 4.48 17.09
CA LEU A 75 36.56 5.93 16.96
C LEU A 75 37.74 6.42 16.14
N VAL A 76 37.45 7.00 14.98
CA VAL A 76 38.42 7.71 14.14
C VAL A 76 38.24 9.21 14.36
N LYS A 77 39.30 9.90 14.76
CA LYS A 77 39.34 11.35 14.92
C LYS A 77 40.21 11.96 13.84
N LEU A 78 39.65 12.86 13.04
CA LEU A 78 40.33 13.58 11.98
C LEU A 78 40.44 15.05 12.39
N LYS A 79 41.66 15.56 12.52
CA LYS A 79 41.94 16.92 12.97
C LYS A 79 42.36 17.81 11.81
N ASP A 80 41.75 18.98 11.75
CA ASP A 80 42.19 20.09 10.92
C ASP A 80 43.36 20.84 11.58
N GLU A 81 44.14 21.54 10.76
CA GLU A 81 45.25 22.39 11.16
C GLU A 81 44.81 23.57 12.05
N LYS A 82 43.54 23.99 11.93
CA LYS A 82 42.93 25.02 12.79
C LYS A 82 42.36 24.48 14.10
N GLY A 83 42.53 23.18 14.40
CA GLY A 83 42.09 22.54 15.63
C GLY A 83 40.65 22.01 15.63
N GLY A 84 39.93 22.08 14.50
CA GLY A 84 38.65 21.38 14.33
C GLY A 84 38.83 19.86 14.33
N GLU A 85 37.91 19.12 14.93
CA GLU A 85 37.94 17.65 15.01
C GLU A 85 36.65 17.08 14.40
N ILE A 86 36.79 16.22 13.39
CA ILE A 86 35.74 15.35 12.86
C ILE A 86 35.87 13.99 13.55
N ARG A 87 34.73 13.43 13.95
CA ARG A 87 34.64 12.14 14.63
C ARG A 87 33.83 11.17 13.79
N PHE A 88 34.32 9.95 13.70
CA PHE A 88 33.60 8.84 13.11
C PHE A 88 33.62 7.64 14.05
N ILE A 89 32.44 7.15 14.42
CA ILE A 89 32.22 5.95 15.21
C ILE A 89 31.71 4.87 14.28
N GLY A 90 32.49 3.81 14.15
CA GLY A 90 32.13 2.60 13.43
C GLY A 90 32.13 1.38 14.34
N VAL A 91 31.79 0.23 13.77
CA VAL A 91 31.86 -1.08 14.40
C VAL A 91 32.68 -2.02 13.53
N ILE A 92 33.53 -2.83 14.15
CA ILE A 92 34.31 -3.85 13.46
C ILE A 92 33.38 -4.96 12.98
N THR A 93 33.32 -5.17 11.66
CA THR A 93 32.51 -6.24 11.05
C THR A 93 33.35 -7.41 10.58
N GLN A 94 34.64 -7.20 10.32
CA GLN A 94 35.58 -8.25 9.93
C GLN A 94 36.96 -7.97 10.55
N MET A 95 37.59 -9.04 11.01
CA MET A 95 38.96 -9.05 11.52
C MET A 95 39.72 -10.21 10.89
N HIS A 96 40.84 -9.92 10.24
CA HIS A 96 41.72 -10.93 9.69
C HIS A 96 43.09 -10.85 10.35
N PRO A 97 43.63 -11.94 10.92
CA PRO A 97 45.03 -12.00 11.27
C PRO A 97 45.88 -11.70 10.03
N SER A 98 46.94 -10.91 10.20
CA SER A 98 47.93 -10.69 9.16
C SER A 98 49.16 -11.56 9.46
N ASP A 99 49.91 -11.95 8.43
CA ASP A 99 51.24 -12.58 8.59
C ASP A 99 52.27 -11.67 9.28
N ALA A 100 51.88 -10.42 9.58
CA ALA A 100 52.63 -9.44 10.35
C ALA A 100 52.19 -9.39 11.83
N THR A 101 52.61 -8.36 12.56
CA THR A 101 52.38 -8.20 14.00
C THR A 101 50.98 -7.66 14.36
N GLY A 102 49.93 -8.05 13.62
CA GLY A 102 48.65 -7.36 13.70
C GLY A 102 47.49 -7.95 12.91
N TYR A 103 46.43 -7.15 12.77
CA TYR A 103 45.16 -7.53 12.14
C TYR A 103 44.76 -6.54 11.06
N ILE A 104 44.18 -7.03 9.97
CA ILE A 104 43.44 -6.19 9.04
C ILE A 104 42.02 -6.03 9.59
N ILE A 105 41.65 -4.79 9.88
CA ILE A 105 40.34 -4.43 10.39
C ILE A 105 39.51 -3.88 9.25
N GLN A 106 38.29 -4.38 9.11
CA GLN A 106 37.26 -3.79 8.28
C GLN A 106 36.00 -3.62 9.12
N GLY A 107 35.30 -2.53 8.89
CA GLY A 107 34.10 -2.22 9.64
C GLY A 107 33.21 -1.24 8.92
N LYS A 108 32.04 -1.01 9.52
CA LYS A 108 31.02 -0.13 8.98
C LYS A 108 30.63 0.96 9.98
N SER A 109 29.99 2.01 9.51
CA SER A 109 29.27 2.94 10.40
C SER A 109 28.26 2.19 11.26
N LEU A 110 27.90 2.77 12.42
CA LEU A 110 26.88 2.20 13.30
C LEU A 110 25.53 1.97 12.61
N THR A 111 25.27 2.61 11.47
CA THR A 111 24.09 2.35 10.64
C THR A 111 23.95 0.90 10.17
N VAL A 112 24.99 0.07 10.21
CA VAL A 112 24.87 -1.38 9.94
C VAL A 112 23.94 -2.08 10.94
N MET A 113 23.72 -1.51 12.13
CA MET A 113 22.75 -2.01 13.11
C MET A 113 21.30 -1.88 12.62
N LEU A 114 21.05 -1.12 11.55
CA LEU A 114 19.74 -0.98 10.89
C LEU A 114 19.51 -2.06 9.81
N ASP A 115 20.48 -2.94 9.56
CA ASP A 115 20.40 -4.07 8.62
C ASP A 115 20.10 -5.39 9.36
N ASP A 116 19.00 -5.42 10.10
CA ASP A 116 18.43 -6.68 10.61
C ASP A 116 17.69 -7.45 9.50
N ILE A 117 17.12 -8.62 9.82
CA ILE A 117 16.31 -9.40 8.90
C ILE A 117 15.20 -8.52 8.31
N PRO A 118 14.99 -8.55 6.97
CA PRO A 118 13.95 -7.76 6.34
C PRO A 118 12.57 -8.03 6.96
N GLN A 119 11.89 -6.95 7.37
CA GLN A 119 10.60 -7.01 8.04
C GLN A 119 9.50 -6.30 7.25
N SER A 120 8.26 -6.48 7.69
CA SER A 120 7.08 -5.86 7.10
C SER A 120 6.22 -5.16 8.16
N GLN A 121 5.83 -3.92 7.88
CA GLN A 121 4.96 -3.12 8.73
C GLN A 121 4.22 -2.04 7.94
N THR A 122 3.06 -1.60 8.45
CA THR A 122 2.25 -0.53 7.85
C THR A 122 2.22 0.71 8.74
N PHE A 123 2.14 1.88 8.11
CA PHE A 123 1.98 3.18 8.75
C PHE A 123 0.79 3.87 8.12
N ILE A 124 -0.23 4.18 8.94
CA ILE A 124 -1.51 4.74 8.48
C ILE A 124 -1.66 6.14 9.06
N ASP A 125 -1.87 7.12 8.19
CA ASP A 125 -2.08 8.53 8.55
C ASP A 125 -1.02 9.09 9.52
N LYS A 126 0.26 8.90 9.16
CA LYS A 126 1.41 9.33 9.97
C LYS A 126 2.27 10.36 9.26
N SER A 127 2.86 11.26 10.02
CA SER A 127 3.87 12.18 9.51
C SER A 127 5.17 11.43 9.20
N LEU A 128 5.98 11.95 8.28
CA LEU A 128 7.27 11.34 7.96
C LEU A 128 8.21 11.21 9.18
N PRO A 129 8.33 12.20 10.09
CA PRO A 129 9.06 12.03 11.35
C PRO A 129 8.57 10.84 12.18
N ASP A 130 7.26 10.69 12.37
CA ASP A 130 6.70 9.61 13.18
C ASP A 130 7.00 8.24 12.57
N ILE A 131 6.93 8.13 11.24
CA ILE A 131 7.28 6.90 10.52
C ILE A 131 8.75 6.52 10.76
N ILE A 132 9.67 7.48 10.66
CA ILE A 132 11.09 7.21 10.90
C ILE A 132 11.33 6.83 12.37
N HIS A 133 10.67 7.51 13.31
CA HIS A 133 10.75 7.17 14.73
C HIS A 133 10.26 5.76 15.03
N ASP A 134 9.09 5.38 14.52
CA ASP A 134 8.53 4.06 14.72
C ASP A 134 9.39 2.97 14.08
N ALA A 135 9.89 3.20 12.86
CA ALA A 135 10.79 2.28 12.17
C ALA A 135 12.15 2.15 12.87
N THR A 136 12.48 3.05 13.80
CA THR A 136 13.78 3.07 14.46
C THR A 136 13.72 2.88 15.98
N ARG A 137 12.54 2.54 16.52
CA ARG A 137 12.27 2.49 17.97
C ARG A 137 13.16 1.49 18.73
N ASP A 138 13.56 0.41 18.06
CA ASP A 138 14.31 -0.71 18.67
C ASP A 138 15.84 -0.54 18.53
N ILE A 139 16.28 0.56 17.90
CA ILE A 139 17.70 0.88 17.71
C ILE A 139 18.25 1.70 18.89
N PRO A 140 19.54 1.55 19.24
CA PRO A 140 20.17 2.37 20.28
C PRO A 140 19.98 3.87 20.02
N GLN A 141 19.39 4.57 20.99
CA GLN A 141 19.10 6.02 20.92
C GLN A 141 20.36 6.90 20.75
N GLU A 142 21.55 6.34 20.98
CA GLU A 142 22.83 7.00 20.69
C GLU A 142 23.02 7.24 19.18
N LEU A 143 22.50 6.35 18.33
CA LEU A 143 22.59 6.44 16.87
C LEU A 143 21.58 7.42 16.29
N ILE A 144 20.41 7.58 16.92
CA ILE A 144 19.28 8.34 16.38
C ILE A 144 18.75 9.28 17.46
N ARG A 145 18.93 10.59 17.25
CA ARG A 145 18.32 11.62 18.09
C ARG A 145 17.16 12.28 17.35
N SER A 146 16.11 12.66 18.07
CA SER A 146 14.96 13.34 17.49
C SER A 146 15.31 14.63 16.75
N GLU A 147 16.32 15.36 17.22
CA GLU A 147 16.81 16.57 16.53
C GLU A 147 17.39 16.29 15.13
N GLY A 148 17.93 15.07 14.92
CA GLY A 148 18.45 14.62 13.63
C GLY A 148 17.36 14.18 12.66
N ILE A 149 16.11 13.99 13.12
CA ILE A 149 14.96 13.64 12.29
C ILE A 149 14.11 14.90 12.10
N SER A 150 14.40 15.65 11.04
CA SER A 150 13.70 16.88 10.69
C SER A 150 13.42 16.96 9.18
N PRO A 151 12.58 16.05 8.63
CA PRO A 151 12.15 16.11 7.24
C PRO A 151 11.43 17.42 6.89
N LYS A 152 11.43 17.75 5.60
CA LYS A 152 10.73 18.92 5.05
C LYS A 152 9.34 18.60 4.56
N TYR A 153 9.05 17.34 4.25
CA TYR A 153 7.72 16.93 3.79
C TYR A 153 6.66 17.19 4.88
N PRO A 154 5.66 18.07 4.63
CA PRO A 154 4.82 18.60 5.70
C PRO A 154 3.55 17.77 5.95
N ASP A 155 3.17 16.90 5.02
CA ASP A 155 1.86 16.24 5.04
C ASP A 155 1.94 14.87 5.73
N ASN A 156 0.81 14.46 6.32
CA ASN A 156 0.62 13.09 6.75
C ASN A 156 0.50 12.16 5.52
N LEU A 157 1.03 10.96 5.67
CA LEU A 157 1.01 9.94 4.65
C LEU A 157 -0.09 8.93 4.97
N ALA A 158 -1.06 8.81 4.07
CA ALA A 158 -2.27 8.01 4.29
C ALA A 158 -1.97 6.53 4.50
N TYR A 159 -1.02 5.97 3.74
CA TYR A 159 -0.65 4.56 3.83
C TYR A 159 0.77 4.33 3.29
N ILE A 160 1.71 3.99 4.18
CA ILE A 160 3.08 3.61 3.84
C ILE A 160 3.33 2.20 4.31
N VAL A 161 4.10 1.43 3.54
CA VAL A 161 4.42 0.05 3.86
C VAL A 161 5.92 -0.15 3.78
N GLN A 162 6.54 -0.62 4.85
CA GLN A 162 7.81 -1.34 4.80
C GLN A 162 7.47 -2.78 4.45
N TYR A 163 7.96 -3.29 3.33
CA TYR A 163 7.62 -4.64 2.87
C TYR A 163 8.89 -5.42 2.50
N ASN A 164 9.24 -6.39 3.34
CA ASN A 164 10.48 -7.17 3.24
C ASN A 164 11.70 -6.26 3.05
N GLU A 165 11.88 -5.31 3.97
CA GLU A 165 13.04 -4.39 3.99
C GLU A 165 13.68 -4.35 5.37
N THR A 166 15.00 -4.18 5.38
CA THR A 166 15.70 -3.72 6.57
C THR A 166 15.30 -2.28 6.88
N ASP A 167 15.45 -1.84 8.13
CA ASP A 167 15.12 -0.47 8.51
C ASP A 167 15.99 0.54 7.77
N PHE A 168 17.27 0.22 7.53
CA PHE A 168 18.14 1.06 6.72
C PHE A 168 17.59 1.23 5.30
N THR A 169 17.19 0.12 4.68
CA THR A 169 16.66 0.11 3.31
C THR A 169 15.36 0.89 3.22
N PHE A 170 14.48 0.73 4.21
CA PHE A 170 13.22 1.46 4.33
C PHE A 170 13.44 2.97 4.47
N ILE A 171 14.25 3.40 5.45
CA ILE A 171 14.56 4.82 5.69
C ILE A 171 15.24 5.43 4.47
N ARG A 172 16.19 4.72 3.86
CA ARG A 172 16.84 5.13 2.61
C ARG A 172 15.81 5.34 1.51
N ARG A 173 14.83 4.44 1.37
CA ARG A 173 13.76 4.54 0.39
C ARG A 173 12.85 5.74 0.66
N MET A 174 12.52 6.02 1.93
CA MET A 174 11.77 7.22 2.32
C MET A 174 12.54 8.50 1.97
N ALA A 175 13.85 8.54 2.25
CA ALA A 175 14.70 9.67 1.90
C ALA A 175 14.75 9.91 0.38
N ARG A 176 14.91 8.83 -0.40
CA ARG A 176 14.86 8.88 -1.87
C ARG A 176 13.50 9.37 -2.37
N ARG A 177 12.41 8.92 -1.76
CA ARG A 177 11.05 9.23 -2.19
C ARG A 177 10.64 10.66 -1.93
N TYR A 178 10.95 11.18 -0.75
CA TYR A 178 10.52 12.52 -0.33
C TYR A 178 11.60 13.59 -0.52
N GLY A 179 12.77 13.22 -1.05
CA GLY A 179 13.87 14.16 -1.32
C GLY A 179 14.53 14.68 -0.04
N GLU A 180 14.64 13.81 0.97
CA GLU A 180 15.17 14.15 2.30
C GLU A 180 16.65 13.78 2.42
N TRP A 181 17.44 14.65 3.06
CA TRP A 181 18.86 14.42 3.32
C TRP A 181 19.05 13.29 4.33
N PHE A 182 19.78 12.24 3.96
CA PHE A 182 19.93 11.02 4.73
C PHE A 182 21.39 10.59 4.73
N TYR A 183 22.04 10.69 5.88
CA TYR A 183 23.45 10.36 6.04
C TYR A 183 23.76 10.09 7.50
N TYR A 184 24.89 9.42 7.73
CA TYR A 184 25.48 9.32 9.06
C TYR A 184 26.53 10.41 9.19
N ASP A 185 26.46 11.27 10.20
CA ASP A 185 27.44 12.35 10.39
C ASP A 185 28.72 11.88 11.09
N GLY A 186 28.87 10.56 11.32
CA GLY A 186 29.99 9.99 12.04
C GLY A 186 29.69 9.72 13.51
N GLU A 187 28.65 10.32 14.10
CA GLU A 187 28.17 9.97 15.44
C GLU A 187 26.69 9.58 15.41
N GLN A 188 25.87 10.30 14.64
CA GLN A 188 24.41 10.16 14.56
C GLN A 188 23.88 10.09 13.13
N LEU A 189 22.71 9.47 13.00
CA LEU A 189 21.92 9.45 11.78
C LEU A 189 21.18 10.77 11.60
N GLN A 190 21.22 11.31 10.39
CA GLN A 190 20.55 12.54 9.99
C GLN A 190 19.49 12.21 8.92
N PHE A 191 18.27 12.74 9.08
CA PHE A 191 17.16 12.60 8.16
C PHE A 191 16.42 13.95 7.99
N GLY A 192 16.53 14.58 6.82
CA GLY A 192 15.77 15.76 6.40
C GLY A 192 16.56 17.06 6.22
N LYS A 193 17.53 17.35 7.08
CA LYS A 193 18.33 18.60 7.02
C LYS A 193 19.83 18.34 6.97
N LEU A 194 20.54 19.30 6.38
CA LEU A 194 22.00 19.37 6.44
C LEU A 194 22.42 20.02 7.76
N GLN A 195 23.57 19.59 8.29
CA GLN A 195 24.17 20.15 9.48
C GLN A 195 24.92 21.45 9.16
N SER A 196 25.00 22.37 10.14
CA SER A 196 25.64 23.68 9.99
C SER A 196 27.18 23.64 10.11
N TYR A 197 27.82 22.68 9.44
CA TYR A 197 29.28 22.60 9.37
C TYR A 197 29.77 23.26 8.08
N SER A 198 30.78 24.14 8.18
CA SER A 198 31.40 24.78 7.03
C SER A 198 32.92 24.72 7.11
N THR A 199 33.56 24.25 6.04
CA THR A 199 35.02 24.24 5.89
C THR A 199 35.44 25.11 4.72
N GLU A 200 36.51 25.89 4.90
CA GLU A 200 37.07 26.72 3.82
C GLU A 200 38.28 26.03 3.18
N LEU A 201 38.22 25.85 1.86
CA LEU A 201 39.33 25.34 1.06
C LEU A 201 39.80 26.38 0.04
N VAL A 202 41.10 26.63 -0.01
CA VAL A 202 41.74 27.58 -0.91
C VAL A 202 42.56 26.81 -1.94
N ASP A 203 42.33 27.10 -3.22
CA ASP A 203 43.02 26.48 -4.37
C ASP A 203 44.54 26.58 -4.18
N LYS A 204 45.24 25.44 -4.31
CA LYS A 204 46.70 25.28 -4.14
C LYS A 204 47.26 25.51 -2.73
N VAL A 205 46.41 25.69 -1.71
CA VAL A 205 46.83 25.75 -0.30
C VAL A 205 46.49 24.42 0.38
N ASN A 206 45.20 24.16 0.58
CA ASN A 206 44.66 22.93 1.18
C ASN A 206 43.70 22.20 0.23
N LEU A 207 43.61 22.65 -1.03
CA LEU A 207 42.88 22.05 -2.14
C LEU A 207 43.82 21.79 -3.31
N HIS A 208 44.01 20.51 -3.64
CA HIS A 208 44.97 20.07 -4.68
C HIS A 208 44.32 19.86 -6.03
N HIS A 209 43.12 19.29 -6.03
CA HIS A 209 42.34 19.03 -7.23
C HIS A 209 40.90 19.45 -6.97
N PHE A 210 40.28 20.11 -7.94
CA PHE A 210 38.86 20.46 -7.89
C PHE A 210 38.34 20.70 -9.30
N VAL A 211 37.53 19.77 -9.80
CA VAL A 211 37.03 19.79 -11.16
C VAL A 211 35.52 19.51 -11.20
N PRO A 212 34.74 20.28 -11.99
CA PRO A 212 33.36 19.94 -12.26
C PRO A 212 33.27 18.84 -13.33
N GLY A 213 32.44 17.82 -13.10
CA GLY A 213 31.98 16.87 -14.10
C GLY A 213 30.49 17.07 -14.35
N SER A 214 30.09 17.22 -15.62
CA SER A 214 28.68 17.36 -15.99
C SER A 214 28.12 16.09 -16.64
N SER A 215 26.85 15.82 -16.37
CA SER A 215 26.09 14.72 -16.97
C SER A 215 24.90 15.25 -17.77
N ILE A 216 24.53 14.54 -18.84
CA ILE A 216 23.33 14.82 -19.61
C ILE A 216 22.13 14.08 -18.99
N LEU A 217 21.12 14.83 -18.53
CA LEU A 217 19.94 14.27 -17.85
C LEU A 217 18.65 14.84 -18.44
N SER A 218 17.55 14.08 -18.32
CA SER A 218 16.22 14.60 -18.65
C SER A 218 15.70 15.45 -17.50
N HIS A 219 15.27 16.68 -17.81
CA HIS A 219 14.72 17.62 -16.83
C HIS A 219 13.22 17.87 -17.02
N LYS A 220 12.59 17.18 -17.97
CA LYS A 220 11.20 17.39 -18.36
C LYS A 220 10.40 16.13 -18.07
N VAL A 221 9.49 16.20 -17.10
CA VAL A 221 8.70 15.06 -16.63
C VAL A 221 7.21 15.30 -16.89
N SER A 222 6.53 14.28 -17.43
CA SER A 222 5.07 14.25 -17.62
C SER A 222 4.51 13.03 -16.89
N LEU A 223 3.64 13.25 -15.91
CA LEU A 223 3.07 12.19 -15.08
C LEU A 223 1.55 12.13 -15.24
N LYS A 224 1.00 10.92 -15.14
CA LYS A 224 -0.43 10.68 -15.00
C LYS A 224 -0.70 9.74 -13.83
N GLY A 225 -1.79 9.96 -13.13
CA GLY A 225 -2.31 9.07 -12.09
C GLY A 225 -3.82 8.96 -12.19
N TYR A 226 -4.41 8.15 -11.34
CA TYR A 226 -5.85 8.03 -11.22
C TYR A 226 -6.25 8.08 -9.75
N ASP A 227 -7.04 9.08 -9.40
CA ASP A 227 -7.70 9.16 -8.10
C ASP A 227 -9.05 8.44 -8.22
N TYR A 228 -9.11 7.24 -7.66
CA TYR A 228 -10.32 6.44 -7.71
C TYR A 228 -11.41 6.96 -6.75
N GLU A 229 -11.05 7.71 -5.70
CA GLU A 229 -12.03 8.21 -4.73
C GLU A 229 -12.88 9.33 -5.32
N ASN A 230 -12.26 10.20 -6.13
CA ASN A 230 -12.95 11.28 -6.85
C ASN A 230 -13.25 10.93 -8.32
N ALA A 231 -12.79 9.77 -8.79
CA ALA A 231 -12.87 9.34 -10.19
C ALA A 231 -12.20 10.31 -11.19
N GLU A 232 -11.07 10.89 -10.79
CA GLU A 232 -10.35 11.91 -11.57
C GLU A 232 -9.03 11.38 -12.15
N THR A 233 -8.74 11.74 -13.40
CA THR A 233 -7.40 11.53 -13.97
C THR A 233 -6.48 12.66 -13.55
N LEU A 234 -5.47 12.33 -12.76
CA LEU A 234 -4.44 13.27 -12.34
C LEU A 234 -3.45 13.45 -13.49
N THR A 235 -3.09 14.69 -13.83
CA THR A 235 -2.15 14.97 -14.93
C THR A 235 -1.24 16.12 -14.57
N GLU A 236 0.07 15.89 -14.68
CA GLU A 236 1.07 16.96 -14.56
C GLU A 236 1.98 17.02 -15.79
N GLN A 237 2.15 18.24 -16.31
CA GLN A 237 2.83 18.49 -17.58
C GLN A 237 4.17 19.19 -17.40
N LYS A 238 5.07 18.96 -18.37
CA LYS A 238 6.47 19.38 -18.35
C LYS A 238 6.63 20.85 -18.01
N GLN A 239 7.32 21.12 -16.92
CA GLN A 239 7.91 22.42 -16.67
C GLN A 239 9.34 22.47 -17.20
N THR A 240 9.78 23.66 -17.61
CA THR A 240 11.20 23.91 -17.86
C THR A 240 11.90 23.99 -16.50
N PRO A 241 13.07 23.34 -16.29
CA PRO A 241 13.88 23.51 -15.08
C PRO A 241 14.10 24.99 -14.75
N GLU A 242 13.97 25.32 -13.47
CA GLU A 242 14.28 26.65 -12.97
C GLU A 242 15.79 26.88 -13.11
N GLN A 243 16.20 27.97 -13.76
CA GLN A 243 17.61 28.27 -13.99
C GLN A 243 18.23 29.10 -12.86
N ASN A 244 17.90 28.76 -11.62
CA ASN A 244 18.18 29.57 -10.43
C ASN A 244 19.49 29.19 -9.71
N SER A 245 20.22 28.17 -10.18
CA SER A 245 21.48 27.79 -9.54
C SER A 245 22.54 28.88 -9.68
N ARG A 246 23.23 29.16 -8.56
CA ARG A 246 24.40 30.04 -8.44
C ARG A 246 25.62 29.45 -9.15
N SER A 247 25.64 28.14 -9.39
CA SER A 247 26.71 27.49 -10.13
C SER A 247 26.56 27.70 -11.64
N LEU A 248 27.54 28.39 -12.24
CA LEU A 248 27.58 28.60 -13.70
C LEU A 248 27.64 27.28 -14.48
N PHE A 249 28.42 26.29 -14.00
CA PHE A 249 28.49 24.97 -14.64
C PHE A 249 27.14 24.26 -14.56
N ALA A 250 26.48 24.26 -13.39
CA ALA A 250 25.18 23.63 -13.22
C ALA A 250 24.15 24.29 -14.16
N ARG A 251 24.07 25.62 -14.16
CA ARG A 251 23.13 26.36 -15.02
C ARG A 251 23.35 26.10 -16.51
N ASN A 252 24.60 26.12 -16.96
CA ASN A 252 24.92 25.90 -18.39
C ASN A 252 24.64 24.46 -18.82
N ALA A 253 25.03 23.48 -18.00
CA ALA A 253 24.76 22.07 -18.27
C ALA A 253 23.25 21.79 -18.26
N LEU A 254 22.51 22.32 -17.28
CA LEU A 254 21.05 22.24 -17.19
C LEU A 254 20.36 22.79 -18.43
N ASN A 255 20.73 24.00 -18.84
CA ASN A 255 20.18 24.65 -20.03
C ASN A 255 20.41 23.75 -21.26
N LYS A 256 21.64 23.28 -21.46
CA LYS A 256 21.96 22.48 -22.66
C LYS A 256 21.31 21.10 -22.65
N SER A 257 21.26 20.43 -21.49
CA SER A 257 20.56 19.15 -21.31
C SER A 257 19.05 19.31 -21.58
N SER A 258 18.42 20.38 -21.08
CA SER A 258 17.00 20.65 -21.30
C SER A 258 16.62 20.88 -22.78
N GLN A 259 17.56 21.37 -23.59
CA GLN A 259 17.40 21.57 -25.03
C GLN A 259 17.67 20.29 -25.84
N ASN A 260 18.74 19.57 -25.50
CA ASN A 260 19.26 18.49 -26.34
C ASN A 260 18.70 17.11 -25.98
N VAL A 261 18.33 16.86 -24.72
CA VAL A 261 17.71 15.60 -24.31
C VAL A 261 16.31 15.54 -24.89
N HIS A 262 16.17 14.65 -25.87
CA HIS A 262 14.95 14.50 -26.65
C HIS A 262 13.77 14.20 -25.76
N ASN A 263 12.75 15.02 -25.90
CA ASN A 263 11.44 14.73 -25.40
C ASN A 263 10.59 14.29 -26.58
N ARG A 264 10.24 13.01 -26.66
CA ARG A 264 9.23 12.53 -27.62
C ARG A 264 8.01 13.46 -27.49
N GLN A 265 7.53 13.98 -28.63
CA GLN A 265 6.47 14.99 -28.68
C GLN A 265 5.30 14.63 -27.74
N ASN A 266 5.00 15.52 -26.78
CA ASN A 266 3.77 15.72 -25.96
C ASN A 266 2.75 14.59 -25.67
N ARG A 267 3.03 13.30 -25.89
CA ARG A 267 2.05 12.20 -25.75
C ARG A 267 2.46 11.11 -24.76
N ASN A 268 3.71 11.11 -24.30
CA ASN A 268 4.20 10.05 -23.41
C ASN A 268 4.14 10.53 -21.97
N TYR A 269 3.06 10.15 -21.28
CA TYR A 269 2.94 10.28 -19.84
C TYR A 269 3.42 8.99 -19.20
N GLN A 270 4.16 9.11 -18.10
CA GLN A 270 4.45 7.97 -17.25
C GLN A 270 3.31 7.82 -16.24
N TYR A 271 2.69 6.63 -16.18
CA TYR A 271 1.65 6.35 -15.20
C TYR A 271 2.27 6.12 -13.83
N VAL A 272 1.68 6.71 -12.79
CA VAL A 272 2.13 6.62 -11.41
C VAL A 272 0.97 6.12 -10.56
N ALA A 273 1.08 4.87 -10.09
CA ALA A 273 0.03 4.22 -9.31
C ALA A 273 -0.01 4.67 -7.84
N HIS A 274 1.10 5.17 -7.29
CA HIS A 274 1.25 5.43 -5.85
C HIS A 274 0.80 6.83 -5.39
N VAL A 275 0.18 7.61 -6.28
CA VAL A 275 -0.22 9.00 -6.03
C VAL A 275 -1.74 9.06 -5.89
N GLY A 276 -2.24 9.65 -4.81
CA GLY A 276 -3.67 9.70 -4.50
C GLY A 276 -4.37 10.97 -4.96
N ASN A 277 -3.63 12.06 -5.18
CA ASN A 277 -4.21 13.38 -5.46
C ASN A 277 -3.25 14.27 -6.28
N ASN A 278 -3.75 15.42 -6.77
CA ASN A 278 -2.97 16.34 -7.59
C ASN A 278 -1.76 16.95 -6.85
N ARG A 279 -1.87 17.21 -5.54
CA ARG A 279 -0.78 17.79 -4.74
C ARG A 279 0.42 16.86 -4.68
N GLU A 280 0.20 15.58 -4.39
CA GLU A 280 1.26 14.56 -4.38
C GLU A 280 1.90 14.40 -5.77
N LEU A 281 1.11 14.49 -6.85
CA LEU A 281 1.62 14.39 -8.22
C LEU A 281 2.53 15.57 -8.59
N GLN A 282 2.14 16.78 -8.16
CA GLN A 282 2.93 18.00 -8.33
C GLN A 282 4.24 17.94 -7.55
N GLU A 283 4.20 17.53 -6.28
CA GLU A 283 5.41 17.40 -5.48
C GLU A 283 6.34 16.31 -6.04
N MET A 284 5.82 15.18 -6.51
CA MET A 284 6.63 14.17 -7.19
C MET A 284 7.35 14.72 -8.44
N GLN A 285 6.63 15.44 -9.29
CA GLN A 285 7.20 16.05 -10.49
C GLN A 285 8.34 17.03 -10.14
N LYS A 286 8.08 17.89 -9.16
CA LYS A 286 9.05 18.87 -8.63
C LYS A 286 10.29 18.19 -8.03
N LEU A 287 10.12 17.09 -7.30
CA LEU A 287 11.23 16.31 -6.76
C LEU A 287 12.08 15.69 -7.88
N LEU A 288 11.48 15.11 -8.92
CA LEU A 288 12.22 14.56 -10.07
C LEU A 288 13.02 15.64 -10.82
N GLN A 289 12.44 16.82 -10.99
CA GLN A 289 13.11 17.96 -11.61
C GLN A 289 14.32 18.41 -10.79
N LYS A 290 14.13 18.64 -9.48
CA LYS A 290 15.20 19.03 -8.55
C LYS A 290 16.27 17.96 -8.39
N ALA A 291 15.90 16.69 -8.42
CA ALA A 291 16.86 15.58 -8.40
C ALA A 291 17.75 15.60 -9.64
N SER A 292 17.16 15.83 -10.81
CA SER A 292 17.90 15.96 -12.06
C SER A 292 18.86 17.16 -12.02
N GLU A 293 18.46 18.27 -11.39
CA GLU A 293 19.34 19.43 -11.13
C GLU A 293 20.52 19.08 -10.23
N ALA A 294 20.28 18.42 -9.10
CA ALA A 294 21.31 17.99 -8.16
C ALA A 294 22.35 17.04 -8.78
N ASN A 295 21.98 16.25 -9.80
CA ASN A 295 22.87 15.31 -10.48
C ASN A 295 23.50 15.85 -11.77
N THR A 296 23.17 17.07 -12.18
CA THR A 296 23.66 17.60 -13.47
C THR A 296 25.16 17.87 -13.41
N VAL A 297 25.66 18.36 -12.27
CA VAL A 297 27.09 18.62 -12.08
C VAL A 297 27.53 18.12 -10.71
N ILE A 298 28.55 17.26 -10.71
CA ILE A 298 29.25 16.79 -9.52
C ILE A 298 30.66 17.39 -9.55
N TYR A 299 31.10 17.92 -8.42
CA TYR A 299 32.43 18.49 -8.24
C TYR A 299 33.28 17.50 -7.46
N SER A 300 34.37 17.03 -8.07
CA SER A 300 35.29 16.10 -7.41
C SER A 300 36.58 16.82 -7.04
N GLY A 301 37.07 16.57 -5.83
CA GLY A 301 38.28 17.23 -5.34
C GLY A 301 39.11 16.43 -4.35
N VAL A 302 40.30 16.96 -4.07
CA VAL A 302 41.27 16.39 -3.12
C VAL A 302 41.74 17.49 -2.17
N SER A 303 41.63 17.25 -0.88
CA SER A 303 41.98 18.19 0.19
C SER A 303 42.87 17.58 1.27
N ASP A 304 43.61 18.45 1.96
CA ASP A 304 44.42 18.12 3.16
C ASP A 304 43.69 18.40 4.47
N ALA A 305 42.54 19.08 4.38
CA ALA A 305 41.63 19.26 5.49
C ALA A 305 40.60 18.13 5.48
N PRO A 306 40.21 17.61 6.65
CA PRO A 306 39.12 16.65 6.74
C PRO A 306 37.78 17.34 6.44
N LEU A 307 36.93 16.63 5.70
CA LEU A 307 35.61 17.12 5.28
C LEU A 307 34.51 16.20 5.79
N GLN A 308 33.48 16.80 6.37
CA GLN A 308 32.34 16.08 6.92
C GLN A 308 31.26 15.90 5.85
N ILE A 309 30.74 14.68 5.72
CA ILE A 309 29.59 14.44 4.84
C ILE A 309 28.33 15.14 5.37
N GLY A 310 27.55 15.74 4.46
CA GLY A 310 26.40 16.58 4.82
C GLY A 310 26.79 17.97 5.32
N GLY A 311 28.09 18.28 5.43
CA GLY A 311 28.61 19.62 5.65
C GLY A 311 28.76 20.42 4.35
N THR A 312 28.84 21.73 4.49
CA THR A 312 29.14 22.67 3.41
C THR A 312 30.65 22.90 3.32
N VAL A 313 31.16 23.06 2.10
CA VAL A 313 32.53 23.48 1.83
C VAL A 313 32.51 24.76 1.00
N THR A 314 33.27 25.76 1.43
CA THR A 314 33.49 27.00 0.69
C THR A 314 34.81 26.89 -0.04
N ILE A 315 34.75 26.82 -1.37
CA ILE A 315 35.92 26.77 -2.24
C ILE A 315 36.28 28.19 -2.68
N ILE A 316 37.53 28.60 -2.43
CA ILE A 316 38.10 29.88 -2.87
C ILE A 316 39.07 29.61 -4.01
N LYS A 317 38.70 30.02 -5.22
CA LYS A 317 39.53 29.87 -6.43
C LYS A 317 39.54 31.16 -7.23
N ASN A 318 40.73 31.71 -7.48
CA ASN A 318 40.93 32.98 -8.18
C ASN A 318 40.10 34.15 -7.58
N GLY A 319 39.95 34.19 -6.25
CA GLY A 319 39.16 35.22 -5.54
C GLY A 319 37.65 35.03 -5.60
N ILE A 320 37.14 33.99 -6.29
CA ILE A 320 35.72 33.63 -6.31
C ILE A 320 35.47 32.61 -5.20
N GLN A 321 34.47 32.89 -4.37
CA GLN A 321 33.98 31.95 -3.36
C GLN A 321 32.75 31.22 -3.88
N SER A 322 32.68 29.91 -3.67
CA SER A 322 31.53 29.09 -4.04
C SER A 322 31.29 28.01 -3.01
N GLU A 323 30.02 27.78 -2.69
CA GLU A 323 29.61 26.85 -1.63
C GLU A 323 29.06 25.55 -2.23
N PHE A 324 29.46 24.42 -1.65
CA PHE A 324 29.05 23.09 -2.08
C PHE A 324 28.72 22.20 -0.88
N VAL A 325 27.78 21.27 -1.02
CA VAL A 325 27.50 20.23 -0.02
C VAL A 325 28.36 19.01 -0.33
N ILE A 326 29.08 18.49 0.66
CA ILE A 326 29.83 17.24 0.55
C ILE A 326 28.87 16.06 0.53
N ILE A 327 28.84 15.32 -0.57
CA ILE A 327 27.97 14.15 -0.77
C ILE A 327 28.70 12.81 -0.66
N LYS A 328 30.04 12.83 -0.80
CA LYS A 328 30.94 11.72 -0.51
C LYS A 328 32.27 12.25 0.01
N ALA A 329 32.89 11.51 0.93
CA ALA A 329 34.23 11.79 1.43
C ALA A 329 34.99 10.47 1.65
N THR A 330 36.21 10.38 1.15
CA THR A 330 37.12 9.26 1.39
C THR A 330 38.40 9.77 2.00
N HIS A 331 38.58 9.48 3.28
CA HIS A 331 39.73 9.87 4.07
C HIS A 331 40.76 8.75 4.04
N ASN A 332 41.96 9.04 3.53
CA ASN A 332 43.08 8.11 3.51
C ASN A 332 44.22 8.66 4.37
N SER A 333 44.79 7.80 5.21
CA SER A 333 45.92 8.19 6.07
C SER A 333 46.96 7.08 6.23
N GLN A 334 48.23 7.46 6.09
CA GLN A 334 49.37 6.66 6.50
C GLN A 334 49.80 7.03 7.93
N ALA A 335 50.37 6.07 8.66
CA ALA A 335 50.74 6.19 10.08
C ALA A 335 51.60 7.43 10.43
N VAL A 336 52.25 8.05 9.44
CA VAL A 336 53.04 9.28 9.59
C VAL A 336 52.69 10.26 8.46
N GLY A 337 51.98 11.33 8.81
CA GLY A 337 51.95 12.62 8.10
C GLY A 337 51.15 12.74 6.80
N GLU A 338 50.94 11.65 6.06
CA GLU A 338 50.22 11.71 4.78
C GLU A 338 48.73 11.46 4.98
N TYR A 339 47.96 12.53 5.04
CA TYR A 339 46.49 12.52 5.03
C TYR A 339 45.98 13.13 3.72
N ARG A 340 44.97 12.51 3.11
CA ARG A 340 44.23 13.07 1.97
C ARG A 340 42.73 12.75 2.08
N CYS A 341 41.89 13.76 1.83
CA CYS A 341 40.45 13.61 1.67
C CYS A 341 40.08 13.75 0.20
N HIS A 342 39.57 12.68 -0.42
CA HIS A 342 38.92 12.76 -1.73
C HIS A 342 37.43 12.99 -1.50
N PHE A 343 36.79 13.88 -2.25
CA PHE A 343 35.39 14.20 -2.02
C PHE A 343 34.64 14.48 -3.32
N ASP A 344 33.34 14.17 -3.29
CA ASP A 344 32.38 14.63 -4.29
C ASP A 344 31.43 15.62 -3.61
N ALA A 345 31.07 16.68 -4.32
CA ALA A 345 30.19 17.73 -3.84
C ALA A 345 29.21 18.20 -4.91
N ILE A 346 28.07 18.73 -4.48
CA ILE A 346 27.09 19.40 -5.34
C ILE A 346 26.88 20.83 -4.87
N PRO A 347 26.39 21.77 -5.70
CA PRO A 347 26.15 23.15 -5.28
C PRO A 347 25.28 23.25 -4.01
N ALA A 348 25.61 24.19 -3.10
CA ALA A 348 24.91 24.34 -1.82
C ALA A 348 23.46 24.81 -1.92
N ASP A 349 23.06 25.34 -3.07
CA ASP A 349 21.71 25.81 -3.37
C ASP A 349 20.77 24.69 -3.87
N MET A 350 21.26 23.45 -3.99
CA MET A 350 20.44 22.31 -4.37
C MET A 350 19.39 22.00 -3.29
N ALA A 351 18.12 21.99 -3.70
CA ALA A 351 17.00 21.84 -2.78
C ALA A 351 16.84 20.42 -2.23
N VAL A 352 17.29 19.41 -2.99
CA VAL A 352 17.13 17.97 -2.68
C VAL A 352 18.47 17.24 -2.84
N PRO A 353 18.66 16.08 -2.17
CA PRO A 353 19.83 15.25 -2.35
C PRO A 353 19.97 14.65 -3.75
N HIS A 354 21.20 14.34 -4.15
CA HIS A 354 21.53 13.71 -5.43
C HIS A 354 20.91 12.30 -5.63
N TYR A 355 20.56 11.55 -4.58
CA TYR A 355 19.92 10.23 -4.73
C TYR A 355 18.39 10.29 -4.80
N THR A 356 17.79 11.49 -4.82
CA THR A 356 16.32 11.67 -4.87
C THR A 356 15.75 10.98 -6.11
N ASP A 357 14.77 10.11 -5.89
CA ASP A 357 14.09 9.37 -6.96
C ASP A 357 12.73 8.89 -6.43
N PRO A 358 11.69 9.73 -6.45
CA PRO A 358 10.36 9.32 -6.03
C PRO A 358 9.75 8.24 -6.92
N PHE A 359 10.23 8.06 -8.15
CA PHE A 359 9.62 7.14 -9.09
C PHE A 359 9.98 5.68 -8.82
N HIS A 360 11.27 5.38 -8.58
CA HIS A 360 11.74 4.00 -8.36
C HIS A 360 11.88 3.63 -6.88
N THR A 361 10.87 4.00 -6.07
CA THR A 361 10.81 3.70 -4.63
C THR A 361 9.62 2.82 -4.24
N ILE A 362 8.98 2.21 -5.23
CA ILE A 362 7.88 1.27 -5.03
C ILE A 362 8.45 -0.07 -4.57
N ARG A 363 7.83 -0.67 -3.57
CA ARG A 363 8.10 -2.05 -3.14
C ARG A 363 7.09 -2.99 -3.76
N THR A 364 7.61 -4.05 -4.38
CA THR A 364 6.79 -5.10 -4.97
C THR A 364 6.36 -6.08 -3.90
N ALA A 365 5.06 -6.26 -3.73
CA ALA A 365 4.44 -7.28 -2.90
C ALA A 365 3.74 -8.32 -3.76
N GLU A 366 3.80 -9.58 -3.32
CA GLU A 366 3.09 -10.69 -3.93
C GLU A 366 1.67 -10.80 -3.36
N THR A 367 0.77 -11.40 -4.13
CA THR A 367 -0.60 -11.68 -3.67
C THR A 367 -0.57 -12.55 -2.43
N GLN A 368 -1.32 -12.17 -1.39
CA GLN A 368 -1.30 -12.86 -0.09
C GLN A 368 -2.68 -12.86 0.58
N PRO A 369 -3.00 -13.87 1.42
CA PRO A 369 -4.23 -13.89 2.19
C PRO A 369 -4.23 -12.84 3.31
N ALA A 370 -5.41 -12.36 3.67
CA ALA A 370 -5.66 -11.47 4.78
C ALA A 370 -7.07 -11.72 5.34
N VAL A 371 -7.35 -11.18 6.53
CA VAL A 371 -8.65 -11.30 7.19
C VAL A 371 -9.34 -9.95 7.23
N VAL A 372 -10.61 -9.88 6.85
CA VAL A 372 -11.40 -8.63 6.93
C VAL A 372 -11.55 -8.20 8.39
N THR A 373 -11.18 -6.95 8.68
CA THR A 373 -11.34 -6.34 10.03
C THR A 373 -12.53 -5.39 10.09
N ASP A 374 -12.83 -4.70 8.99
CA ASP A 374 -13.94 -3.75 8.90
C ASP A 374 -14.49 -3.72 7.47
N ASN A 375 -15.81 -3.65 7.34
CA ASN A 375 -16.52 -3.56 6.07
C ASN A 375 -17.54 -2.41 6.02
N ASN A 376 -17.55 -1.54 7.03
CA ASN A 376 -18.41 -0.36 7.09
C ASN A 376 -17.76 0.86 6.44
N ASP A 377 -17.53 0.81 5.12
CA ASP A 377 -16.85 1.88 4.37
C ASP A 377 -17.61 3.23 4.49
N PRO A 378 -17.01 4.26 5.12
CA PRO A 378 -17.66 5.56 5.30
C PRO A 378 -18.01 6.29 3.99
N LYS A 379 -17.35 5.94 2.87
CA LYS A 379 -17.64 6.51 1.55
C LYS A 379 -18.59 5.67 0.71
N GLY A 380 -19.01 4.50 1.20
CA GLY A 380 -19.94 3.61 0.49
C GLY A 380 -19.40 3.07 -0.85
N LEU A 381 -18.08 2.97 -1.02
CA LEU A 381 -17.45 2.47 -2.24
C LEU A 381 -17.32 0.94 -2.28
N GLY A 382 -17.78 0.24 -1.24
CA GLY A 382 -17.63 -1.22 -1.10
C GLY A 382 -16.20 -1.63 -0.77
N ARG A 383 -15.45 -0.78 -0.04
CA ARG A 383 -14.11 -1.08 0.44
C ARG A 383 -14.16 -1.86 1.75
N VAL A 384 -13.06 -2.53 2.06
CA VAL A 384 -12.85 -3.20 3.35
C VAL A 384 -11.51 -2.80 3.93
N LYS A 385 -11.35 -2.95 5.25
CA LYS A 385 -10.04 -3.05 5.90
C LYS A 385 -9.71 -4.50 6.13
N VAL A 386 -8.43 -4.82 6.03
CA VAL A 386 -7.93 -6.18 6.25
C VAL A 386 -6.72 -6.17 7.17
N LYS A 387 -6.53 -7.27 7.90
CA LYS A 387 -5.32 -7.57 8.65
C LYS A 387 -4.56 -8.68 7.95
N PHE A 388 -3.30 -8.41 7.60
CA PHE A 388 -2.41 -9.42 7.03
C PHE A 388 -1.88 -10.37 8.10
N HIS A 389 -1.40 -11.56 7.70
CA HIS A 389 -0.87 -12.56 8.64
C HIS A 389 0.45 -12.19 9.31
N TRP A 390 1.13 -11.15 8.82
CA TRP A 390 2.28 -10.52 9.49
C TRP A 390 1.85 -9.39 10.46
N ASP A 391 0.58 -9.42 10.90
CA ASP A 391 -0.02 -8.68 12.02
C ASP A 391 -0.38 -7.20 11.84
N TYR A 392 -0.29 -6.64 10.64
CA TYR A 392 -0.64 -5.23 10.40
C TYR A 392 -1.93 -5.04 9.58
N GLU A 393 -2.65 -3.95 9.89
CA GLU A 393 -3.90 -3.56 9.23
C GLU A 393 -3.63 -2.68 7.98
N SER A 394 -4.52 -2.78 7.00
CA SER A 394 -4.58 -1.90 5.83
C SER A 394 -5.37 -0.62 6.09
N THR A 395 -5.26 0.36 5.19
CA THR A 395 -6.31 1.37 5.04
C THR A 395 -7.57 0.77 4.38
N TRP A 396 -8.58 1.60 4.05
CA TRP A 396 -9.71 1.17 3.21
C TRP A 396 -9.23 0.79 1.81
N ILE A 397 -9.37 -0.47 1.44
CA ILE A 397 -8.90 -1.03 0.16
C ILE A 397 -10.08 -1.47 -0.70
N ARG A 398 -9.95 -1.28 -2.02
CA ARG A 398 -10.98 -1.68 -2.99
C ARG A 398 -11.10 -3.20 -3.06
N MET A 399 -12.27 -3.68 -3.49
CA MET A 399 -12.50 -5.07 -3.84
C MET A 399 -12.88 -5.18 -5.31
N VAL A 400 -12.36 -6.19 -6.00
CA VAL A 400 -12.80 -6.54 -7.35
C VAL A 400 -14.22 -7.09 -7.27
N GLN A 401 -15.15 -6.45 -7.98
CA GLN A 401 -16.53 -6.91 -8.11
C GLN A 401 -16.72 -7.58 -9.48
N PRO A 402 -17.43 -8.73 -9.59
CA PRO A 402 -17.70 -9.40 -10.87
C PRO A 402 -18.43 -8.52 -11.90
N TYR A 403 -19.27 -7.60 -11.42
CA TYR A 403 -19.99 -6.63 -12.23
C TYR A 403 -20.24 -5.37 -11.42
N GLY A 404 -20.10 -4.18 -12.01
CA GLY A 404 -20.29 -2.92 -11.31
C GLY A 404 -20.51 -1.73 -12.24
N GLY A 405 -21.06 -0.65 -11.69
CA GLY A 405 -21.24 0.63 -12.37
C GLY A 405 -22.26 1.51 -11.65
N SER A 406 -22.52 2.69 -12.19
CA SER A 406 -23.54 3.59 -11.60
C SER A 406 -24.90 2.88 -11.52
N SER A 407 -25.44 2.82 -10.29
CA SER A 407 -26.73 2.23 -9.88
C SER A 407 -26.96 0.76 -10.24
N LYS A 408 -25.90 -0.04 -10.41
CA LYS A 408 -25.99 -1.48 -10.75
C LYS A 408 -24.71 -2.22 -10.38
N GLY A 409 -24.81 -3.52 -10.15
CA GLY A 409 -23.63 -4.36 -9.94
C GLY A 409 -23.91 -5.59 -9.10
N PHE A 410 -22.82 -6.27 -8.79
CA PHE A 410 -22.71 -7.31 -7.79
C PHE A 410 -22.16 -6.66 -6.52
N TYR A 411 -22.92 -6.70 -5.43
CA TYR A 411 -22.53 -6.08 -4.15
C TYR A 411 -22.58 -7.13 -3.04
N PHE A 412 -21.50 -7.90 -2.92
CA PHE A 412 -21.28 -8.89 -1.88
C PHE A 412 -19.96 -8.55 -1.20
N ILE A 413 -20.05 -7.77 -0.13
CA ILE A 413 -18.88 -7.36 0.66
C ILE A 413 -18.69 -8.41 1.76
N PRO A 414 -17.49 -8.99 1.89
CA PRO A 414 -17.22 -10.02 2.88
C PRO A 414 -17.40 -9.49 4.30
N GLU A 415 -17.75 -10.40 5.20
CA GLU A 415 -17.96 -10.11 6.60
C GLU A 415 -16.64 -9.99 7.37
N THR A 416 -16.65 -9.23 8.48
CA THR A 416 -15.53 -9.22 9.42
C THR A 416 -15.20 -10.63 9.90
N GLY A 417 -13.91 -10.99 9.85
CA GLY A 417 -13.40 -12.32 10.20
C GLY A 417 -13.33 -13.29 9.02
N GLU A 418 -13.77 -12.91 7.83
CA GLU A 418 -13.63 -13.75 6.63
C GLU A 418 -12.27 -13.54 5.95
N GLU A 419 -11.79 -14.63 5.33
CA GLU A 419 -10.52 -14.65 4.60
C GLU A 419 -10.69 -14.13 3.16
N VAL A 420 -9.79 -13.24 2.78
CA VAL A 420 -9.73 -12.63 1.46
C VAL A 420 -8.33 -12.74 0.87
N LEU A 421 -8.27 -12.80 -0.45
CA LEU A 421 -7.01 -12.74 -1.19
C LEU A 421 -6.74 -11.29 -1.61
N VAL A 422 -5.57 -10.76 -1.27
CA VAL A 422 -5.17 -9.37 -1.53
C VAL A 422 -4.07 -9.34 -2.58
N ALA A 423 -4.31 -8.62 -3.67
CA ALA A 423 -3.31 -8.29 -4.67
C ALA A 423 -2.93 -6.81 -4.60
N PHE A 424 -1.93 -6.40 -5.40
CA PHE A 424 -1.31 -5.09 -5.32
C PHE A 424 -1.22 -4.45 -6.71
N GLU A 425 -1.72 -3.22 -6.88
CA GLU A 425 -1.75 -2.55 -8.19
C GLU A 425 -0.32 -2.34 -8.72
N GLY A 426 0.01 -2.99 -9.85
CA GLY A 426 1.38 -2.99 -10.38
C GLY A 426 2.42 -3.59 -9.41
N GLY A 427 1.97 -4.43 -8.47
CA GLY A 427 2.78 -4.98 -7.39
C GLY A 427 3.05 -4.00 -6.24
N ASN A 428 2.55 -2.76 -6.27
CA ASN A 428 2.87 -1.79 -5.23
C ASN A 428 2.26 -2.17 -3.87
N ALA A 429 3.11 -2.46 -2.88
CA ALA A 429 2.72 -2.80 -1.50
C ALA A 429 1.77 -1.76 -0.85
N GLU A 430 1.82 -0.50 -1.30
CA GLU A 430 0.98 0.61 -0.81
C GLU A 430 -0.34 0.78 -1.59
N LYS A 431 -0.59 -0.06 -2.60
CA LYS A 431 -1.87 -0.09 -3.35
C LYS A 431 -2.51 -1.49 -3.32
N PRO A 432 -2.81 -2.03 -2.13
CA PRO A 432 -3.54 -3.28 -1.99
C PRO A 432 -4.99 -3.16 -2.45
N TYR A 433 -5.53 -4.26 -2.97
CA TYR A 433 -6.95 -4.45 -3.25
C TYR A 433 -7.33 -5.93 -3.09
N VAL A 434 -8.55 -6.20 -2.65
CA VAL A 434 -9.07 -7.56 -2.53
C VAL A 434 -9.47 -8.09 -3.91
N THR A 435 -8.99 -9.27 -4.29
CA THR A 435 -9.36 -9.94 -5.55
C THR A 435 -10.58 -10.83 -5.39
N GLY A 436 -10.86 -11.31 -4.18
CA GLY A 436 -11.97 -12.20 -3.87
C GLY A 436 -11.84 -12.82 -2.48
N THR A 437 -12.80 -13.68 -2.14
CA THR A 437 -12.84 -14.44 -0.89
C THR A 437 -12.34 -15.86 -1.09
N MET A 438 -11.89 -16.50 -0.01
CA MET A 438 -11.49 -17.90 0.00
C MET A 438 -12.08 -18.64 1.21
N TYR A 439 -12.48 -19.89 1.00
CA TYR A 439 -12.76 -20.80 2.11
C TYR A 439 -11.44 -21.29 2.72
N ASN A 440 -11.45 -21.57 4.02
CA ASN A 440 -10.30 -22.10 4.76
C ASN A 440 -10.71 -23.29 5.63
N GLY A 441 -9.77 -23.82 6.42
CA GLY A 441 -10.02 -25.01 7.26
C GLY A 441 -11.12 -24.86 8.31
N ASN A 442 -11.49 -23.62 8.66
CA ASN A 442 -12.52 -23.32 9.66
C ASN A 442 -13.80 -22.76 9.05
N GLN A 443 -13.73 -22.17 7.85
CA GLN A 443 -14.83 -21.53 7.14
C GLN A 443 -15.02 -22.21 5.79
N VAL A 444 -16.04 -23.06 5.67
CA VAL A 444 -16.34 -23.85 4.47
C VAL A 444 -17.76 -23.58 3.96
N SER A 445 -18.01 -23.82 2.67
CA SER A 445 -19.32 -23.58 2.06
C SER A 445 -20.41 -24.55 2.56
N GLY A 446 -20.03 -25.78 2.92
CA GLY A 446 -20.97 -26.86 3.24
C GLY A 446 -21.71 -27.46 2.03
N TYR A 447 -21.42 -27.02 0.80
CA TYR A 447 -22.12 -27.45 -0.43
C TYR A 447 -21.29 -28.34 -1.35
N ALA A 448 -20.10 -28.75 -0.93
CA ALA A 448 -19.26 -29.62 -1.74
C ALA A 448 -19.91 -30.99 -1.92
N THR A 449 -20.03 -31.44 -3.16
CA THR A 449 -20.43 -32.81 -3.54
C THR A 449 -19.34 -33.43 -4.40
N ALA A 450 -19.28 -34.76 -4.46
CA ALA A 450 -18.25 -35.47 -5.22
C ALA A 450 -18.25 -35.10 -6.72
N GLU A 451 -19.44 -34.92 -7.30
CA GLU A 451 -19.62 -34.61 -8.73
C GLU A 451 -19.74 -33.09 -8.99
N ASN A 452 -19.65 -32.25 -7.96
CA ASN A 452 -19.85 -30.80 -8.06
C ASN A 452 -21.21 -30.44 -8.70
N ASP A 453 -22.28 -31.07 -8.25
CA ASP A 453 -23.64 -30.84 -8.76
C ASP A 453 -24.30 -29.58 -8.20
N LEU A 454 -23.80 -29.02 -7.09
CA LEU A 454 -24.43 -27.87 -6.44
C LEU A 454 -23.76 -26.55 -6.86
N LYS A 455 -24.57 -25.56 -7.25
CA LYS A 455 -24.16 -24.16 -7.43
C LYS A 455 -25.06 -23.30 -6.55
N VAL A 456 -24.47 -22.63 -5.56
CA VAL A 456 -25.25 -22.02 -4.46
C VAL A 456 -24.81 -20.59 -4.18
N ILE A 457 -25.77 -19.68 -4.08
CA ILE A 457 -25.64 -18.39 -3.42
C ILE A 457 -26.29 -18.54 -2.05
N HIS A 458 -25.50 -18.45 -0.99
CA HIS A 458 -25.98 -18.51 0.40
C HIS A 458 -25.44 -17.31 1.16
N THR A 459 -26.34 -16.53 1.76
CA THR A 459 -25.98 -15.35 2.56
C THR A 459 -26.11 -15.64 4.05
N ARG A 460 -25.41 -14.86 4.89
CA ARG A 460 -25.37 -15.00 6.36
C ARG A 460 -26.73 -15.18 7.04
N SER A 461 -27.79 -14.57 6.52
CA SER A 461 -29.14 -14.64 7.09
C SER A 461 -29.91 -15.91 6.69
N GLY A 462 -29.30 -16.85 5.96
CA GLY A 462 -29.94 -18.08 5.50
C GLY A 462 -30.77 -17.93 4.22
N HIS A 463 -30.56 -16.87 3.43
CA HIS A 463 -31.18 -16.77 2.10
C HIS A 463 -30.37 -17.56 1.09
N ILE A 464 -31.03 -18.43 0.34
CA ILE A 464 -30.41 -19.41 -0.54
C ILE A 464 -31.03 -19.34 -1.93
N ILE A 465 -30.17 -19.28 -2.95
CA ILE A 465 -30.49 -19.67 -4.33
C ILE A 465 -29.60 -20.86 -4.65
N LYS A 466 -30.19 -22.02 -4.93
CA LYS A 466 -29.50 -23.29 -5.15
C LYS A 466 -29.92 -23.88 -6.48
N LEU A 467 -28.94 -24.19 -7.32
CA LEU A 467 -29.10 -24.97 -8.54
C LEU A 467 -28.47 -26.35 -8.28
N ASN A 468 -29.23 -27.40 -8.53
CA ASN A 468 -28.79 -28.78 -8.43
C ASN A 468 -28.75 -29.40 -9.82
N ASP A 469 -27.56 -29.76 -10.28
CA ASP A 469 -27.31 -30.37 -11.59
C ASP A 469 -27.17 -31.91 -11.50
N ALA A 470 -27.45 -32.49 -10.32
CA ALA A 470 -27.33 -33.93 -10.11
C ALA A 470 -28.32 -34.69 -11.02
N LYS A 471 -27.78 -35.62 -11.80
CA LYS A 471 -28.55 -36.39 -12.78
C LYS A 471 -29.74 -37.11 -12.16
N GLY A 472 -30.94 -36.86 -12.68
CA GLY A 472 -32.19 -37.46 -12.18
C GLY A 472 -32.69 -36.83 -10.87
N ALA A 473 -32.12 -35.70 -10.46
CA ALA A 473 -32.54 -34.91 -9.31
C ALA A 473 -32.42 -33.40 -9.57
N GLU A 474 -32.39 -32.98 -10.85
CA GLU A 474 -32.19 -31.60 -11.27
C GLU A 474 -33.29 -30.68 -10.74
N ASN A 475 -32.92 -29.60 -10.07
CA ASN A 475 -33.87 -28.63 -9.53
C ASN A 475 -33.27 -27.24 -9.27
N ILE A 476 -34.15 -26.24 -9.16
CA ILE A 476 -33.81 -24.89 -8.71
C ILE A 476 -34.62 -24.59 -7.44
N THR A 477 -33.93 -24.14 -6.38
CA THR A 477 -34.57 -23.74 -5.13
C THR A 477 -34.22 -22.29 -4.79
N ILE A 478 -35.23 -21.47 -4.48
CA ILE A 478 -35.08 -20.17 -3.82
C ILE A 478 -35.77 -20.26 -2.47
N THR A 479 -35.04 -20.06 -1.38
CA THR A 479 -35.60 -20.21 -0.03
C THR A 479 -34.99 -19.23 0.98
N ASP A 480 -35.76 -18.88 2.01
CA ASP A 480 -35.30 -18.13 3.16
C ASP A 480 -35.08 -19.03 4.38
N LYS A 481 -34.58 -18.46 5.48
CA LYS A 481 -34.40 -19.19 6.75
C LYS A 481 -35.69 -19.76 7.33
N ASN A 482 -36.85 -19.27 6.92
CA ASN A 482 -38.16 -19.69 7.42
C ASN A 482 -38.82 -20.73 6.50
N LYS A 483 -38.15 -21.18 5.43
CA LYS A 483 -38.65 -22.15 4.45
C LYS A 483 -39.78 -21.65 3.55
N ASN A 484 -39.95 -20.33 3.40
CA ASN A 484 -40.73 -19.80 2.27
C ASN A 484 -39.95 -20.12 1.00
N THR A 485 -40.57 -20.80 0.04
CA THR A 485 -39.83 -21.50 -1.03
C THR A 485 -40.48 -21.35 -2.39
N ILE A 486 -39.64 -21.15 -3.41
CA ILE A 486 -39.96 -21.44 -4.81
C ILE A 486 -39.08 -22.62 -5.22
N PHE A 487 -39.71 -23.73 -5.60
CA PHE A 487 -39.06 -24.94 -6.02
C PHE A 487 -39.46 -25.28 -7.46
N ILE A 488 -38.48 -25.42 -8.33
CA ILE A 488 -38.67 -25.81 -9.73
C ILE A 488 -38.06 -27.20 -9.88
N ASP A 489 -38.92 -28.22 -9.99
CA ASP A 489 -38.53 -29.61 -10.22
C ASP A 489 -38.35 -29.84 -11.72
N THR A 490 -37.11 -29.96 -12.15
CA THR A 490 -36.82 -30.17 -13.58
C THR A 490 -37.12 -31.60 -14.00
N VAL A 491 -37.02 -32.57 -13.08
CA VAL A 491 -37.25 -33.99 -13.36
C VAL A 491 -38.73 -34.30 -13.45
N GLY A 492 -39.49 -33.82 -12.46
CA GLY A 492 -40.94 -33.98 -12.41
C GLY A 492 -41.71 -32.97 -13.26
N ASN A 493 -41.02 -31.98 -13.87
CA ASN A 493 -41.61 -30.91 -14.67
C ASN A 493 -42.73 -30.15 -13.94
N ASN A 494 -42.49 -29.80 -12.68
CA ASN A 494 -43.45 -29.12 -11.81
C ASN A 494 -42.82 -27.94 -11.05
N ILE A 495 -43.66 -27.06 -10.49
CA ILE A 495 -43.25 -25.91 -9.71
C ILE A 495 -44.11 -25.83 -8.44
N ASP A 496 -43.46 -25.80 -7.29
CA ASP A 496 -44.08 -25.59 -5.99
C ASP A 496 -43.73 -24.21 -5.42
N ILE A 497 -44.74 -23.45 -5.01
CA ILE A 497 -44.57 -22.17 -4.33
C ILE A 497 -45.24 -22.26 -2.96
N THR A 498 -44.45 -22.12 -1.90
CA THR A 498 -44.92 -22.27 -0.52
C THR A 498 -44.61 -21.01 0.29
N ALA A 499 -45.62 -20.52 1.00
CA ALA A 499 -45.49 -19.47 2.01
C ALA A 499 -46.14 -19.97 3.31
N ASN A 500 -45.50 -19.73 4.45
CA ASN A 500 -46.00 -20.25 5.73
C ASN A 500 -47.22 -19.50 6.26
N GLU A 501 -47.41 -18.25 5.84
CA GLU A 501 -48.46 -17.37 6.36
C GLU A 501 -49.34 -16.85 5.22
N THR A 502 -48.93 -15.76 4.57
CA THR A 502 -49.74 -15.07 3.55
C THR A 502 -49.02 -15.06 2.20
N MET A 503 -49.77 -15.34 1.13
CA MET A 503 -49.35 -15.15 -0.26
C MET A 503 -50.31 -14.16 -0.95
N THR A 504 -49.75 -13.13 -1.59
CA THR A 504 -50.53 -12.07 -2.25
C THR A 504 -50.05 -11.86 -3.69
N LEU A 505 -50.98 -11.86 -4.65
CA LEU A 505 -50.70 -11.65 -6.07
C LEU A 505 -51.42 -10.39 -6.58
N ASN A 506 -50.67 -9.31 -6.79
CA ASN A 506 -51.22 -8.03 -7.24
C ASN A 506 -50.83 -7.75 -8.70
N ALA A 507 -51.81 -7.51 -9.57
CA ALA A 507 -51.56 -7.18 -10.97
C ALA A 507 -52.71 -6.34 -11.56
N LYS A 508 -52.41 -5.58 -12.64
CA LYS A 508 -53.45 -4.88 -13.42
C LYS A 508 -54.37 -5.87 -14.15
N ASN A 509 -53.81 -6.95 -14.68
CA ASN A 509 -54.52 -8.04 -15.34
C ASN A 509 -53.89 -9.36 -14.89
N MET A 510 -54.69 -10.41 -14.72
CA MET A 510 -54.22 -11.77 -14.43
C MET A 510 -54.97 -12.77 -15.32
N LYS A 511 -54.27 -13.79 -15.82
CA LYS A 511 -54.85 -14.91 -16.57
C LYS A 511 -54.31 -16.20 -15.99
N ILE A 512 -55.20 -17.14 -15.70
CA ILE A 512 -54.86 -18.48 -15.22
C ILE A 512 -55.48 -19.44 -16.23
N ASN A 513 -54.66 -20.15 -17.00
CA ASN A 513 -55.10 -21.13 -17.99
C ASN A 513 -54.59 -22.50 -17.55
N VAL A 514 -55.50 -23.47 -17.45
CA VAL A 514 -55.21 -24.85 -17.07
C VAL A 514 -55.90 -25.76 -18.08
N GLU A 515 -55.16 -26.67 -18.70
CA GLU A 515 -55.67 -27.52 -19.80
C GLU A 515 -56.48 -28.72 -19.31
N GLU A 516 -56.08 -29.27 -18.16
CA GLU A 516 -56.72 -30.42 -17.53
C GLU A 516 -57.52 -29.95 -16.30
N ASP A 517 -56.91 -29.98 -15.12
CA ASP A 517 -57.63 -29.81 -13.85
C ASP A 517 -57.15 -28.62 -13.01
N LEU A 518 -58.09 -27.77 -12.58
CA LEU A 518 -57.86 -26.72 -11.58
C LEU A 518 -58.58 -27.06 -10.27
N ALA A 519 -57.80 -27.29 -9.21
CA ALA A 519 -58.32 -27.49 -7.85
C ALA A 519 -58.04 -26.26 -6.97
N ILE A 520 -59.07 -25.75 -6.29
CA ILE A 520 -58.94 -24.65 -5.32
C ILE A 520 -59.55 -25.11 -3.99
N GLN A 521 -58.72 -25.21 -2.96
CA GLN A 521 -59.14 -25.57 -1.60
C GLN A 521 -58.92 -24.39 -0.66
N VAL A 522 -59.94 -24.04 0.11
CA VAL A 522 -59.89 -22.98 1.13
C VAL A 522 -60.42 -23.53 2.44
N GLY A 523 -59.63 -23.41 3.51
CA GLY A 523 -59.98 -24.01 4.81
C GLY A 523 -61.06 -23.25 5.59
N ASN A 524 -61.13 -21.93 5.42
CA ASN A 524 -62.11 -21.06 6.08
C ASN A 524 -62.95 -20.33 5.02
N ASN A 525 -62.66 -19.05 4.78
CA ASN A 525 -63.50 -18.19 3.95
C ASN A 525 -62.88 -17.94 2.56
N LYS A 526 -63.68 -18.11 1.51
CA LYS A 526 -63.38 -17.60 0.15
C LYS A 526 -64.22 -16.35 -0.09
N SER A 527 -63.59 -15.24 -0.47
CA SER A 527 -64.26 -13.99 -0.86
C SER A 527 -63.84 -13.60 -2.27
N GLU A 528 -64.82 -13.28 -3.11
CA GLU A 528 -64.61 -12.89 -4.50
C GLU A 528 -65.44 -11.64 -4.78
N ILE A 529 -64.76 -10.57 -5.23
CA ILE A 529 -65.37 -9.26 -5.47
C ILE A 529 -65.03 -8.85 -6.90
N VAL A 530 -66.04 -8.77 -7.75
CA VAL A 530 -65.92 -8.39 -9.16
C VAL A 530 -66.72 -7.11 -9.39
N GLY A 531 -66.07 -6.07 -9.90
CA GLY A 531 -66.68 -4.73 -10.03
C GLY A 531 -67.66 -4.58 -11.20
N ASN A 532 -67.47 -5.37 -12.27
CA ASN A 532 -68.33 -5.38 -13.45
C ASN A 532 -68.91 -6.79 -13.63
N ASP A 533 -68.48 -7.50 -14.66
CA ASP A 533 -69.06 -8.79 -15.06
C ASP A 533 -68.32 -9.97 -14.43
N HIS A 534 -69.09 -10.85 -13.79
CA HIS A 534 -68.63 -12.16 -13.35
C HIS A 534 -69.26 -13.24 -14.25
N MET A 535 -68.47 -13.89 -15.10
CA MET A 535 -68.95 -14.89 -16.06
C MET A 535 -68.42 -16.27 -15.70
N PHE A 536 -69.34 -17.21 -15.50
CA PHE A 536 -69.05 -18.64 -15.36
C PHE A 536 -69.67 -19.40 -16.51
N SER A 537 -68.90 -20.29 -17.13
CA SER A 537 -69.35 -21.16 -18.21
C SER A 537 -68.71 -22.53 -18.03
N ALA A 538 -69.53 -23.56 -17.93
CA ALA A 538 -69.11 -24.94 -17.77
C ALA A 538 -70.19 -25.86 -18.40
N ASN A 539 -69.80 -27.08 -18.77
CA ASN A 539 -70.76 -28.08 -19.25
C ASN A 539 -71.72 -28.51 -18.12
N ASN A 540 -71.16 -28.75 -16.93
CA ASN A 540 -71.89 -29.06 -15.70
C ASN A 540 -71.45 -28.10 -14.60
N ASN A 541 -72.36 -27.74 -13.70
CA ASN A 541 -72.06 -26.91 -12.54
C ASN A 541 -72.88 -27.38 -11.33
N ASP A 542 -72.23 -28.10 -10.42
CA ASP A 542 -72.84 -28.59 -9.19
C ASP A 542 -72.50 -27.64 -8.03
N ILE A 543 -73.53 -27.03 -7.45
CA ILE A 543 -73.39 -26.12 -6.31
C ILE A 543 -74.01 -26.78 -5.08
N GLN A 544 -73.17 -27.17 -4.13
CA GLN A 544 -73.60 -27.70 -2.84
C GLN A 544 -73.32 -26.69 -1.74
N VAL A 545 -74.36 -26.30 -1.00
CA VAL A 545 -74.28 -25.39 0.14
C VAL A 545 -75.10 -25.96 1.29
N ASN A 546 -74.49 -26.10 2.47
CA ASN A 546 -75.10 -26.79 3.60
C ASN A 546 -76.09 -25.95 4.40
N GLU A 547 -75.89 -24.62 4.46
CA GLU A 547 -76.69 -23.73 5.30
C GLU A 547 -77.60 -22.83 4.46
N GLU A 548 -77.06 -21.75 3.89
CA GLU A 548 -77.86 -20.73 3.18
C GLU A 548 -77.24 -20.37 1.83
N ILE A 549 -78.07 -20.34 0.79
CA ILE A 549 -77.77 -19.66 -0.48
C ILE A 549 -78.59 -18.36 -0.52
N LYS A 550 -77.91 -17.22 -0.65
CA LYS A 550 -78.55 -15.91 -0.79
C LYS A 550 -78.17 -15.25 -2.11
N VAL A 551 -79.17 -15.02 -2.96
CA VAL A 551 -79.01 -14.31 -4.24
C VAL A 551 -79.72 -12.96 -4.16
N ILE A 552 -78.96 -11.86 -4.27
CA ILE A 552 -79.50 -10.50 -4.25
C ILE A 552 -79.13 -9.83 -5.57
N SER A 553 -80.12 -9.39 -6.34
CA SER A 553 -79.89 -8.67 -7.59
C SER A 553 -81.06 -7.73 -7.90
N ALA A 554 -80.80 -6.72 -8.75
CA ALA A 554 -81.87 -5.89 -9.30
C ALA A 554 -82.72 -6.65 -10.34
N THR A 555 -82.13 -7.65 -11.01
CA THR A 555 -82.81 -8.51 -11.98
C THR A 555 -82.17 -9.89 -11.93
N TYR A 556 -83.00 -10.91 -11.68
CA TYR A 556 -82.59 -12.32 -11.70
C TYR A 556 -83.29 -13.03 -12.85
N LYS A 557 -82.53 -13.68 -13.73
CA LYS A 557 -83.06 -14.43 -14.88
C LYS A 557 -82.57 -15.86 -14.81
N GLN A 558 -83.48 -16.80 -14.96
CA GLN A 558 -83.18 -18.23 -15.11
C GLN A 558 -83.80 -18.70 -16.42
N GLN A 559 -83.03 -19.45 -17.21
CA GLN A 559 -83.46 -20.02 -18.47
C GLN A 559 -82.85 -21.41 -18.61
N ALA A 560 -83.70 -22.42 -18.74
CA ALA A 560 -83.30 -23.82 -18.92
C ALA A 560 -84.36 -24.53 -19.76
N GLN A 561 -84.00 -25.68 -20.35
CA GLN A 561 -84.98 -26.56 -21.02
C GLN A 561 -85.95 -27.18 -20.01
N GLU A 562 -85.45 -27.52 -18.81
CA GLU A 562 -86.21 -28.06 -17.69
C GLU A 562 -85.70 -27.39 -16.40
N MET A 563 -86.62 -27.15 -15.46
CA MET A 563 -86.28 -26.61 -14.15
C MET A 563 -87.04 -27.40 -13.08
N THR A 564 -86.30 -28.01 -12.15
CA THR A 564 -86.85 -28.82 -11.07
C THR A 564 -86.44 -28.21 -9.74
N THR A 565 -87.41 -28.02 -8.86
CA THR A 565 -87.19 -27.55 -7.50
C THR A 565 -87.82 -28.56 -6.54
N ASP A 566 -86.98 -29.29 -5.82
CA ASP A 566 -87.43 -30.20 -4.76
C ASP A 566 -87.18 -29.54 -3.40
N THR A 567 -88.24 -29.40 -2.60
CA THR A 567 -88.20 -28.77 -1.28
C THR A 567 -88.96 -29.64 -0.29
N SER A 568 -88.26 -30.12 0.75
CA SER A 568 -88.90 -30.89 1.83
C SER A 568 -89.71 -30.04 2.81
N GLY A 569 -89.43 -28.74 2.87
CA GLY A 569 -90.12 -27.75 3.69
C GLY A 569 -91.18 -26.97 2.91
N GLU A 570 -90.92 -25.68 2.69
CA GLU A 570 -91.87 -24.75 2.06
C GLU A 570 -91.17 -23.91 0.98
N ILE A 571 -91.87 -23.71 -0.14
CA ILE A 571 -91.50 -22.72 -1.16
C ILE A 571 -92.35 -21.47 -0.94
N LYS A 572 -91.70 -20.33 -0.67
CA LYS A 572 -92.37 -19.01 -0.51
C LYS A 572 -91.96 -18.05 -1.62
N THR A 573 -92.96 -17.49 -2.32
CA THR A 573 -92.75 -16.45 -3.34
C THR A 573 -93.50 -15.18 -2.95
N ASN A 574 -92.76 -14.11 -2.65
CA ASN A 574 -93.33 -12.81 -2.29
C ASN A 574 -92.97 -11.77 -3.35
N ALA A 575 -93.98 -11.18 -4.01
CA ALA A 575 -93.80 -10.09 -4.95
C ALA A 575 -94.59 -8.85 -4.52
N GLY A 576 -93.96 -7.68 -4.51
CA GLY A 576 -94.66 -6.41 -4.29
C GLY A 576 -95.50 -5.94 -5.50
N GLY A 577 -95.33 -6.59 -6.65
CA GLY A 577 -96.04 -6.34 -7.90
C GLY A 577 -96.75 -7.59 -8.42
N LEU A 578 -96.78 -7.77 -9.75
CA LEU A 578 -97.43 -8.90 -10.42
C LEU A 578 -96.55 -10.15 -10.45
N ILE A 579 -97.12 -11.30 -10.08
CA ILE A 579 -96.58 -12.62 -10.40
C ILE A 579 -97.35 -13.14 -11.62
N THR A 580 -96.64 -13.52 -12.68
CA THR A 580 -97.23 -14.14 -13.88
C THR A 580 -96.65 -15.54 -14.05
N ILE A 581 -97.53 -16.54 -14.06
CA ILE A 581 -97.20 -17.92 -14.42
C ILE A 581 -98.01 -18.24 -15.67
N ALA A 582 -97.36 -18.68 -16.74
CA ALA A 582 -98.00 -18.99 -18.00
C ALA A 582 -97.40 -20.29 -18.56
N SER A 583 -98.25 -21.17 -19.07
CA SER A 583 -97.88 -22.42 -19.73
C SER A 583 -98.74 -22.58 -20.98
N ALA A 584 -98.14 -23.11 -22.05
CA ALA A 584 -98.85 -23.39 -23.30
C ALA A 584 -99.70 -24.66 -23.21
N GLU A 585 -99.30 -25.62 -22.37
CA GLU A 585 -100.00 -26.90 -22.20
C GLU A 585 -100.91 -26.90 -20.97
N GLY A 586 -100.46 -26.32 -19.87
CA GLY A 586 -101.19 -26.29 -18.61
C GLY A 586 -100.28 -26.03 -17.41
N VAL A 587 -100.85 -25.53 -16.33
CA VAL A 587 -100.20 -25.45 -15.01
C VAL A 587 -101.02 -26.36 -14.10
N ASP A 588 -100.38 -27.42 -13.61
CA ASP A 588 -100.97 -28.33 -12.64
C ASP A 588 -100.58 -27.87 -11.23
N TYR A 589 -101.58 -27.58 -10.41
CA TYR A 589 -101.41 -27.25 -9.01
C TYR A 589 -102.01 -28.45 -8.30
N GLY A 590 -101.15 -29.39 -7.85
CA GLY A 590 -101.55 -30.74 -7.43
C GLY A 590 -102.76 -30.80 -6.48
N GLU A 591 -103.39 -31.98 -6.37
CA GLU A 591 -104.55 -32.23 -5.49
C GLU A 591 -104.34 -31.85 -4.01
#